data_AF-A0A6V8ERK4-F1
#
_entry.id   AF-A0A6V8ERK4-F1
#
_cell.length_a   1.000
_cell.length_b   1.000
_cell.length_c   1.000
_cell.angle_alpha   90.00
_cell.angle_beta   90.00
_cell.angle_gamma   90.00
#
_symmetry.space_group_name_H-M   'P 1'
#
loop_
_entity.id
_entity.type
_entity.pdbx_description
1 polymer ?
#
loop_
_entity_poly.entity_id
_entity_poly.type
_entity_poly.pdbx_seq_one_letter_code
_entity_poly.pdbx_strand_id
1 'polypeptide(L)'
;KPSRGKPRKIRIYPSSLHGASSATNEYAYSEQSAPDDFSATELGDIVHRIVELGVGHPGIEGKIDLPSSWTQKRSNRLTDQNLIKTIITEQGLDYANKQLCELVSELMRRLEHGHLGQLSSGKRVDGHRLLGLRTELPFSHTFDVKFDPIVHGPWAPEGFVKKTFEDRALVQLQGFIDLVICTEDSSGINTLRVADIKTDRCRKKLPELQYDMEGHEPRTENEFALLRRHGIQLAIYDGALRAMNSQAPEEKRRLMLPPAIVWPGNGRMIEYPDKMMADLRLELKQLLQIKAREHLNSGSNSPLNHRNPQ
;
A
#
# COMPACT_ATOMS: atom_id res chain seq x y z
N LYS A 1 -7.08 43.13 10.32
CA LYS A 1 -7.25 41.66 10.46
C LYS A 1 -6.33 40.99 9.45
N PRO A 2 -5.58 39.95 9.82
CA PRO A 2 -4.73 39.24 8.88
C PRO A 2 -5.58 38.57 7.78
N SER A 3 -5.10 38.59 6.53
CA SER A 3 -5.80 37.98 5.40
C SER A 3 -5.41 36.51 5.22
N ARG A 4 -6.35 35.67 4.80
CA ARG A 4 -6.09 34.25 4.52
C ARG A 4 -5.28 34.08 3.24
N GLY A 5 -4.19 33.32 3.30
CA GLY A 5 -3.39 32.94 2.14
C GLY A 5 -4.10 31.92 1.25
N LYS A 6 -3.71 31.83 -0.03
CA LYS A 6 -4.18 30.76 -0.92
C LYS A 6 -3.56 29.42 -0.47
N PRO A 7 -4.30 28.30 -0.51
CA PRO A 7 -3.74 26.99 -0.17
C PRO A 7 -2.55 26.66 -1.06
N ARG A 8 -1.41 26.36 -0.45
CA ARG A 8 -0.22 25.89 -1.17
C ARG A 8 -0.35 24.41 -1.49
N LYS A 9 0.15 24.01 -2.67
CA LYS A 9 0.23 22.60 -3.08
C LYS A 9 1.57 22.03 -2.63
N ILE A 10 1.53 20.95 -1.88
CA ILE A 10 2.71 20.27 -1.32
C ILE A 10 2.74 18.87 -1.90
N ARG A 11 3.91 18.44 -2.37
CA ARG A 11 4.11 17.05 -2.79
C ARG A 11 4.79 16.30 -1.65
N ILE A 12 4.19 15.19 -1.23
CA ILE A 12 4.73 14.32 -0.19
C ILE A 12 4.87 12.93 -0.80
N TYR A 13 5.99 12.26 -0.53
CA TYR A 13 6.17 10.86 -0.92
C TYR A 13 5.52 9.97 0.13
N PRO A 14 4.74 8.93 -0.24
CA PRO A 14 4.13 8.02 0.72
C PRO A 14 5.10 7.47 1.77
N SER A 15 6.34 7.16 1.36
CA SER A 15 7.40 6.68 2.26
C SER A 15 7.75 7.65 3.41
N SER A 16 7.56 8.96 3.22
CA SER A 16 7.81 9.98 4.26
C SER A 16 6.71 10.10 5.31
N LEU A 17 5.59 9.39 5.11
CA LEU A 17 4.48 9.31 6.07
C LEU A 17 4.67 8.20 7.12
N HIS A 18 5.71 7.39 6.99
CA HIS A 18 6.20 6.57 8.10
C HIS A 18 6.83 7.50 9.15
N GLY A 19 6.02 7.98 10.08
CA GLY A 19 6.51 8.77 11.21
C GLY A 19 7.39 7.92 12.13
N ALA A 20 8.28 8.57 12.87
CA ALA A 20 9.04 8.02 14.00
C ALA A 20 8.16 7.50 15.17
N SER A 21 6.87 7.24 14.91
CA SER A 21 5.86 6.78 15.86
C SER A 21 5.68 5.25 15.87
N SER A 22 6.52 4.49 15.16
CA SER A 22 6.67 3.05 15.40
C SER A 22 7.69 2.72 16.50
N ALA A 23 8.25 3.72 17.18
CA ALA A 23 9.15 3.52 18.32
C ALA A 23 8.42 3.23 19.65
N THR A 24 7.16 2.76 19.61
CA THR A 24 6.50 2.21 20.80
C THR A 24 6.05 0.78 20.49
N ASN A 25 6.68 -0.15 21.20
CA ASN A 25 6.66 -1.60 21.02
C ASN A 25 7.41 -2.15 19.79
N GLU A 26 8.66 -1.71 19.64
CA GLU A 26 9.72 -2.70 19.54
C GLU A 26 9.66 -3.58 20.80
N TYR A 27 8.85 -4.65 20.75
CA TYR A 27 9.32 -5.87 21.39
C TYR A 27 10.59 -6.23 20.65
N ALA A 28 11.71 -5.73 21.18
CA ALA A 28 13.05 -6.15 20.90
C ALA A 28 13.17 -7.64 21.24
N TYR A 29 12.58 -8.48 20.41
CA TYR A 29 13.09 -9.82 20.19
C TYR A 29 14.29 -9.64 19.30
N SER A 30 15.45 -9.63 19.95
CA SER A 30 16.77 -9.71 19.35
C SER A 30 16.72 -10.36 17.96
N GLU A 31 17.20 -9.65 16.96
CA GLU A 31 17.65 -10.24 15.70
C GLU A 31 18.81 -11.20 16.00
N GLN A 32 18.50 -12.37 16.55
CA GLN A 32 19.45 -13.48 16.56
C GLN A 32 19.42 -14.08 15.16
N SER A 33 20.36 -13.58 14.35
CA SER A 33 20.94 -14.11 13.11
C SER A 33 20.01 -15.00 12.28
N ALA A 34 19.18 -14.38 11.44
CA ALA A 34 18.75 -15.03 10.21
C ALA A 34 19.98 -15.16 9.28
N PRO A 35 20.10 -16.23 8.47
CA PRO A 35 21.29 -16.47 7.64
C PRO A 35 21.60 -15.26 6.75
N ASP A 36 22.82 -14.72 6.85
CA ASP A 36 23.27 -13.42 6.33
C ASP A 36 23.19 -13.23 4.79
N ASP A 37 22.66 -14.20 4.04
CA ASP A 37 22.75 -14.23 2.58
C ASP A 37 21.70 -13.39 1.84
N PHE A 38 20.62 -12.96 2.50
CA PHE A 38 19.61 -12.04 1.94
C PHE A 38 18.80 -11.35 3.04
N SER A 39 18.34 -10.12 2.80
CA SER A 39 17.57 -9.29 3.70
C SER A 39 16.05 -9.52 3.59
N ALA A 40 15.29 -8.99 4.55
CA ALA A 40 13.83 -9.03 4.48
C ALA A 40 13.27 -8.19 3.32
N THR A 41 13.95 -7.09 2.98
CA THR A 41 13.60 -6.21 1.85
C THR A 41 13.78 -6.95 0.53
N GLU A 42 14.93 -7.60 0.32
CA GLU A 42 15.18 -8.38 -0.90
C GLU A 42 14.17 -9.52 -1.08
N LEU A 43 13.79 -10.21 0.01
CA LEU A 43 12.72 -11.20 -0.04
C LEU A 43 11.37 -10.58 -0.46
N GLY A 44 11.04 -9.40 0.08
CA GLY A 44 9.87 -8.62 -0.30
C GLY A 44 9.86 -8.29 -1.79
N ASP A 45 10.96 -7.74 -2.29
CA ASP A 45 11.13 -7.32 -3.68
C ASP A 45 11.03 -8.50 -4.66
N ILE A 46 11.66 -9.63 -4.33
CA ILE A 46 11.53 -10.88 -5.10
C ILE A 46 10.07 -11.31 -5.19
N VAL A 47 9.37 -11.37 -4.04
CA VAL A 47 7.98 -11.84 -3.97
C VAL A 47 7.04 -10.91 -4.74
N HIS A 48 7.19 -9.59 -4.57
CA HIS A 48 6.43 -8.59 -5.31
C HIS A 48 6.62 -8.77 -6.81
N ARG A 49 7.87 -8.88 -7.26
CA ARG A 49 8.21 -9.02 -8.67
C ARG A 49 7.67 -10.33 -9.27
N ILE A 50 7.69 -11.44 -8.53
CA ILE A 50 7.09 -12.70 -8.99
C ILE A 50 5.58 -12.54 -9.12
N VAL A 51 4.90 -11.89 -8.18
CA VAL A 51 3.46 -11.65 -8.29
C VAL A 51 3.15 -10.74 -9.48
N GLU A 52 3.93 -9.67 -9.67
CA GLU A 52 3.75 -8.72 -10.77
C GLU A 52 3.76 -9.39 -12.14
N LEU A 53 4.73 -10.27 -12.37
CA LEU A 53 4.95 -10.92 -13.66
C LEU A 53 4.27 -12.29 -13.78
N GLY A 54 4.02 -12.94 -12.65
CA GLY A 54 3.62 -14.34 -12.57
C GLY A 54 2.16 -14.56 -12.22
N VAL A 55 1.44 -13.57 -11.69
CA VAL A 55 0.02 -13.72 -11.41
C VAL A 55 -0.77 -13.92 -12.71
N GLY A 56 -1.55 -15.00 -12.73
CA GLY A 56 -2.34 -15.39 -13.89
C GLY A 56 -3.60 -14.54 -14.07
N HIS A 57 -4.28 -14.78 -15.18
CA HIS A 57 -5.65 -14.34 -15.40
C HIS A 57 -6.32 -15.34 -16.36
N PRO A 58 -7.50 -15.89 -16.04
CA PRO A 58 -8.13 -16.94 -16.87
C PRO A 58 -8.56 -16.43 -18.26
N GLY A 59 -8.61 -15.11 -18.43
CA GLY A 59 -9.32 -14.48 -19.54
C GLY A 59 -10.81 -14.41 -19.23
N ILE A 60 -11.52 -13.48 -19.85
CA ILE A 60 -12.96 -13.37 -19.67
C ILE A 60 -13.64 -13.28 -21.02
N GLU A 61 -14.73 -14.02 -21.12
CA GLU A 61 -15.65 -13.98 -22.25
C GLU A 61 -16.69 -12.88 -22.03
N GLY A 62 -17.04 -12.16 -23.10
CA GLY A 62 -18.03 -11.09 -23.06
C GLY A 62 -17.42 -9.69 -22.83
N LYS A 63 -18.30 -8.69 -22.87
CA LYS A 63 -17.91 -7.28 -22.78
C LYS A 63 -17.89 -6.84 -21.33
N ILE A 64 -16.69 -6.66 -20.78
CA ILE A 64 -16.49 -6.07 -19.44
C ILE A 64 -15.99 -4.64 -19.59
N ASP A 65 -16.52 -3.76 -18.76
CA ASP A 65 -16.08 -2.37 -18.66
C ASP A 65 -14.78 -2.25 -17.86
N LEU A 66 -13.72 -2.90 -18.35
CA LEU A 66 -12.36 -2.82 -17.84
C LEU A 66 -11.39 -2.73 -19.02
N PRO A 67 -10.24 -2.04 -18.85
CA PRO A 67 -9.19 -2.05 -19.86
C PRO A 67 -8.68 -3.47 -20.12
N SER A 68 -8.26 -3.74 -21.36
CA SER A 68 -7.69 -5.04 -21.74
C SER A 68 -6.47 -5.43 -20.91
N SER A 69 -5.70 -4.44 -20.42
CA SER A 69 -4.55 -4.66 -19.53
C SER A 69 -4.93 -5.26 -18.16
N TRP A 70 -6.21 -5.29 -17.80
CA TRP A 70 -6.72 -5.93 -16.57
C TRP A 70 -7.25 -7.34 -16.83
N THR A 71 -7.70 -7.62 -18.05
CA THR A 71 -8.49 -8.81 -18.40
C THR A 71 -7.76 -9.79 -19.31
N GLN A 72 -6.60 -9.40 -19.84
CA GLN A 72 -5.79 -10.23 -20.75
C GLN A 72 -5.48 -11.59 -20.13
N LYS A 73 -5.83 -12.66 -20.86
CA LYS A 73 -5.53 -14.04 -20.47
C LYS A 73 -4.02 -14.22 -20.33
N ARG A 74 -3.61 -14.73 -19.17
CA ARG A 74 -2.21 -15.00 -18.81
C ARG A 74 -2.16 -16.28 -17.99
N SER A 75 -1.26 -17.19 -18.34
CA SER A 75 -1.02 -18.37 -17.52
C SER A 75 -0.49 -17.97 -16.15
N ASN A 76 -0.92 -18.65 -15.09
CA ASN A 76 -0.31 -18.52 -13.78
C ASN A 76 1.13 -19.07 -13.86
N ARG A 77 2.10 -18.28 -13.37
CA ARG A 77 3.53 -18.59 -13.33
C ARG A 77 4.12 -18.33 -11.94
N LEU A 78 3.29 -18.21 -10.89
CA LEU A 78 3.78 -17.94 -9.53
C LEU A 78 4.84 -18.97 -9.09
N THR A 79 4.66 -20.25 -9.43
CA THR A 79 5.60 -21.34 -9.10
C THR A 79 6.54 -21.73 -10.26
N ASP A 80 6.57 -20.94 -11.35
CA ASP A 80 7.45 -21.16 -12.49
C ASP A 80 8.91 -20.97 -12.08
N GLN A 81 9.67 -22.07 -12.08
CA GLN A 81 11.07 -22.10 -11.66
C GLN A 81 11.97 -21.21 -12.53
N ASN A 82 11.65 -21.04 -13.82
CA ASN A 82 12.41 -20.14 -14.68
C ASN A 82 12.15 -18.68 -14.29
N LEU A 83 10.91 -18.31 -13.97
CA LEU A 83 10.57 -16.97 -13.51
C LEU A 83 11.25 -16.67 -12.17
N ILE A 84 11.14 -17.59 -11.21
CA ILE A 84 11.77 -17.46 -9.88
C ILE A 84 13.29 -17.28 -10.03
N LYS A 85 13.94 -18.12 -10.84
CA LYS A 85 15.37 -18.03 -11.12
C LYS A 85 15.76 -16.67 -11.71
N THR A 86 15.03 -16.23 -12.73
CA THR A 86 15.28 -14.93 -13.37
C THR A 86 15.18 -13.80 -12.35
N ILE A 87 14.13 -13.77 -11.54
CA ILE A 87 13.92 -12.67 -10.57
C ILE A 87 14.97 -12.67 -9.45
N ILE A 88 15.33 -13.84 -8.91
CA ILE A 88 16.41 -13.94 -7.91
C ILE A 88 17.72 -13.39 -8.50
N THR A 89 18.03 -13.76 -9.75
CA THR A 89 19.24 -13.31 -10.44
C THR A 89 19.20 -11.81 -10.76
N GLU A 90 18.03 -11.27 -11.16
CA GLU A 90 17.82 -9.84 -11.42
C GLU A 90 18.07 -8.98 -10.16
N GLN A 91 17.78 -9.52 -8.97
CA GLN A 91 18.06 -8.86 -7.69
C GLN A 91 19.53 -8.99 -7.24
N GLY A 92 20.39 -9.58 -8.07
CA GLY A 92 21.81 -9.78 -7.76
C GLY A 92 22.09 -10.88 -6.74
N LEU A 93 21.10 -11.72 -6.44
CA LEU A 93 21.21 -12.81 -5.49
C LEU A 93 21.54 -14.13 -6.19
N ASP A 94 22.22 -15.02 -5.47
CA ASP A 94 22.65 -16.31 -6.00
C ASP A 94 21.50 -17.33 -5.98
N TYR A 95 21.06 -17.78 -7.15
CA TYR A 95 20.08 -18.86 -7.29
C TYR A 95 20.61 -20.23 -6.80
N ALA A 96 21.91 -20.38 -6.58
CA ALA A 96 22.45 -21.55 -5.89
C ALA A 96 22.22 -21.50 -4.37
N ASN A 97 21.77 -20.37 -3.82
CA ASN A 97 21.34 -20.30 -2.43
C ASN A 97 20.07 -21.12 -2.22
N LYS A 98 20.27 -22.35 -1.74
CA LYS A 98 19.20 -23.32 -1.52
C LYS A 98 18.16 -22.82 -0.53
N GLN A 99 18.55 -22.14 0.55
CA GLN A 99 17.63 -21.64 1.56
C GLN A 99 16.70 -20.57 1.00
N LEU A 100 17.24 -19.60 0.25
CA LEU A 100 16.45 -18.59 -0.43
C LEU A 100 15.48 -19.22 -1.44
N CYS A 101 15.98 -20.11 -2.29
CA CYS A 101 15.17 -20.73 -3.35
C CYS A 101 14.05 -21.59 -2.80
N GLU A 102 14.31 -22.38 -1.76
CA GLU A 102 13.30 -23.18 -1.07
C GLU A 102 12.26 -22.28 -0.40
N LEU A 103 12.68 -21.21 0.27
CA LEU A 103 11.78 -20.25 0.89
C LEU A 103 10.88 -19.57 -0.15
N VAL A 104 11.45 -19.00 -1.20
CA VAL A 104 10.68 -18.31 -2.26
C VAL A 104 9.72 -19.29 -2.93
N SER A 105 10.17 -20.51 -3.25
CA SER A 105 9.31 -21.54 -3.86
C SER A 105 8.13 -21.90 -2.95
N GLU A 106 8.37 -22.05 -1.64
CA GLU A 106 7.31 -22.34 -0.68
C GLU A 106 6.32 -21.18 -0.52
N LEU A 107 6.81 -19.93 -0.47
CA LEU A 107 5.95 -18.74 -0.44
C LEU A 107 5.08 -18.66 -1.70
N MET A 108 5.65 -18.90 -2.88
CA MET A 108 4.90 -18.89 -4.13
C MET A 108 3.89 -20.02 -4.21
N ARG A 109 4.26 -21.21 -3.73
CA ARG A 109 3.33 -22.34 -3.62
C ARG A 109 2.15 -21.98 -2.72
N ARG A 110 2.38 -21.32 -1.58
CA ARG A 110 1.30 -20.85 -0.69
C ARG A 110 0.41 -19.82 -1.35
N LEU A 111 0.96 -18.88 -2.11
CA LEU A 111 0.16 -17.91 -2.88
C LEU A 111 -0.67 -18.57 -3.98
N GLU A 112 -0.09 -19.52 -4.71
CA GLU A 112 -0.75 -20.25 -5.80
C GLU A 112 -1.95 -21.08 -5.29
N HIS A 113 -1.78 -21.72 -4.13
CA HIS A 113 -2.85 -22.50 -3.49
C HIS A 113 -3.78 -21.64 -2.62
N GLY A 114 -3.40 -20.39 -2.36
CA GLY A 114 -4.12 -19.43 -1.53
C GLY A 114 -5.19 -18.62 -2.29
N HIS A 115 -5.75 -17.60 -1.65
CA HIS A 115 -6.87 -16.82 -2.22
C HIS A 115 -6.52 -16.20 -3.58
N LEU A 116 -5.33 -15.59 -3.69
CA LEU A 116 -4.91 -14.92 -4.93
C LEU A 116 -4.72 -15.92 -6.08
N GLY A 117 -4.04 -17.04 -5.84
CA GLY A 117 -3.81 -18.07 -6.86
C GLY A 117 -5.10 -18.76 -7.30
N GLN A 118 -6.02 -19.01 -6.37
CA GLN A 118 -7.34 -19.56 -6.69
C GLN A 118 -8.18 -18.58 -7.52
N LEU A 119 -8.25 -17.30 -7.14
CA LEU A 119 -8.95 -16.27 -7.93
C LEU A 119 -8.34 -16.11 -9.34
N SER A 120 -7.01 -16.03 -9.44
CA SER A 120 -6.29 -15.84 -10.71
C SER A 120 -6.30 -17.07 -11.62
N SER A 121 -6.62 -18.26 -11.10
CA SER A 121 -6.90 -19.46 -11.89
C SER A 121 -8.37 -19.58 -12.33
N GLY A 122 -9.22 -18.62 -11.95
CA GLY A 122 -10.63 -18.57 -12.35
C GLY A 122 -11.60 -19.28 -11.39
N LYS A 123 -11.12 -19.77 -10.23
CA LYS A 123 -12.00 -20.30 -9.19
C LYS A 123 -12.76 -19.16 -8.51
N ARG A 124 -13.93 -19.49 -7.95
CA ARG A 124 -14.60 -18.61 -6.99
C ARG A 124 -13.95 -18.75 -5.63
N VAL A 125 -13.67 -17.63 -4.97
CA VAL A 125 -13.17 -17.57 -3.60
C VAL A 125 -14.12 -16.66 -2.81
N ASP A 126 -14.67 -17.18 -1.71
CA ASP A 126 -15.67 -16.48 -0.88
C ASP A 126 -16.82 -15.84 -1.70
N GLY A 127 -17.32 -16.58 -2.69
CA GLY A 127 -18.41 -16.14 -3.57
C GLY A 127 -17.97 -15.21 -4.72
N HIS A 128 -16.75 -14.71 -4.71
CA HIS A 128 -16.23 -13.80 -5.73
C HIS A 128 -15.55 -14.51 -6.89
N ARG A 129 -15.80 -14.05 -8.12
CA ARG A 129 -15.11 -14.46 -9.35
C ARG A 129 -14.26 -13.32 -9.88
N LEU A 130 -13.04 -13.59 -10.34
CA LEU A 130 -12.17 -12.57 -10.91
C LEU A 130 -12.73 -11.99 -12.22
N LEU A 131 -12.80 -10.65 -12.29
CA LEU A 131 -13.13 -9.89 -13.50
C LEU A 131 -11.94 -9.13 -14.09
N GLY A 132 -10.92 -8.86 -13.28
CA GLY A 132 -9.73 -8.19 -13.77
C GLY A 132 -8.75 -7.95 -12.66
N LEU A 133 -7.47 -7.91 -13.02
CA LEU A 133 -6.38 -7.72 -12.08
C LEU A 133 -5.35 -6.78 -12.68
N ARG A 134 -4.94 -5.78 -11.91
CA ARG A 134 -3.90 -4.85 -12.30
C ARG A 134 -2.82 -4.81 -11.22
N THR A 135 -1.60 -5.12 -11.63
CA THR A 135 -0.39 -4.88 -10.84
C THR A 135 0.19 -3.51 -11.20
N GLU A 136 0.90 -2.88 -10.27
CA GLU A 136 1.54 -1.58 -10.46
C GLU A 136 0.59 -0.53 -11.08
N LEU A 137 -0.56 -0.28 -10.43
CA LEU A 137 -1.51 0.75 -10.88
C LEU A 137 -1.01 2.13 -10.44
N PRO A 138 -0.56 3.01 -11.37
CA PRO A 138 -0.15 4.35 -11.00
C PRO A 138 -1.32 5.16 -10.45
N PHE A 139 -1.05 5.97 -9.42
CA PHE A 139 -2.04 6.89 -8.88
C PHE A 139 -1.46 8.28 -8.61
N SER A 140 -2.34 9.28 -8.63
CA SER A 140 -2.10 10.56 -8.01
C SER A 140 -3.35 10.98 -7.23
N HIS A 141 -3.17 11.21 -5.93
CA HIS A 141 -4.26 11.57 -5.05
C HIS A 141 -3.92 12.85 -4.28
N THR A 142 -4.87 13.78 -4.22
CA THR A 142 -4.69 15.07 -3.55
C THR A 142 -5.62 15.14 -2.36
N PHE A 143 -5.04 15.31 -1.17
CA PHE A 143 -5.75 15.54 0.08
C PHE A 143 -5.90 17.03 0.32
N ASP A 144 -7.11 17.44 0.65
CA ASP A 144 -7.37 18.76 1.19
C ASP A 144 -7.24 18.74 2.71
N VAL A 145 -6.19 19.38 3.23
CA VAL A 145 -5.77 19.25 4.61
C VAL A 145 -5.89 20.61 5.30
N LYS A 146 -6.63 20.65 6.41
CA LYS A 146 -6.76 21.83 7.28
C LYS A 146 -5.97 21.61 8.57
N PHE A 147 -5.25 22.62 9.05
CA PHE A 147 -4.39 22.55 10.24
C PHE A 147 -4.40 23.87 10.99
N ASP A 148 -3.80 23.89 12.18
CA ASP A 148 -3.71 25.10 13.00
C ASP A 148 -2.98 26.24 12.26
N PRO A 149 -3.56 27.46 12.20
CA PRO A 149 -3.06 28.53 11.36
C PRO A 149 -1.57 28.86 11.61
N ILE A 150 -0.79 28.87 10.54
CA ILE A 150 0.54 29.47 10.48
C ILE A 150 0.34 30.95 10.19
N VAL A 151 0.85 31.83 11.06
CA VAL A 151 0.68 33.28 10.90
C VAL A 151 1.99 33.89 10.38
N HIS A 152 1.89 34.70 9.34
CA HIS A 152 3.02 35.38 8.73
C HIS A 152 2.93 36.89 8.95
N GLY A 153 4.09 37.55 9.09
CA GLY A 153 4.17 38.94 9.48
C GLY A 153 5.61 39.41 9.67
N PRO A 154 5.91 40.70 9.50
CA PRO A 154 7.20 41.24 9.90
C PRO A 154 7.27 41.41 11.43
N TRP A 155 8.50 41.41 11.95
CA TRP A 155 8.77 41.95 13.29
C TRP A 155 8.84 43.48 13.22
N ALA A 156 8.14 44.14 14.12
CA ALA A 156 8.23 45.58 14.38
C ALA A 156 8.76 45.81 15.81
N PRO A 157 9.20 47.03 16.17
CA PRO A 157 9.66 47.35 17.53
C PRO A 157 8.63 46.99 18.62
N GLU A 158 7.33 47.06 18.31
CA GLU A 158 6.22 46.73 19.20
C GLU A 158 5.86 45.24 19.22
N GLY A 159 6.57 44.42 18.42
CA GLY A 159 6.38 42.97 18.33
C GLY A 159 5.99 42.47 16.94
N PHE A 160 5.59 41.20 16.87
CA PHE A 160 5.24 40.54 15.61
C PHE A 160 3.90 41.04 15.04
N VAL A 161 3.92 41.60 13.82
CA VAL A 161 2.75 42.16 13.15
C VAL A 161 2.10 41.12 12.25
N LYS A 162 1.00 40.50 12.70
CA LYS A 162 0.25 39.50 11.94
C LYS A 162 -0.36 40.09 10.66
N LYS A 163 0.16 39.72 9.48
CA LYS A 163 -0.35 40.18 8.16
C LYS A 163 -1.19 39.15 7.44
N THR A 164 -0.74 37.90 7.39
CA THR A 164 -1.46 36.82 6.70
C THR A 164 -1.47 35.55 7.54
N PHE A 165 -2.33 34.61 7.20
CA PHE A 165 -2.30 33.27 7.79
C PHE A 165 -2.62 32.18 6.77
N GLU A 166 -2.08 30.99 7.00
CA GLU A 166 -2.35 29.78 6.23
C GLU A 166 -2.81 28.66 7.17
N ASP A 167 -3.97 28.09 6.90
CA ASP A 167 -4.61 27.04 7.74
C ASP A 167 -5.01 25.82 6.90
N ARG A 168 -4.55 25.77 5.64
CA ARG A 168 -4.95 24.77 4.65
C ARG A 168 -3.86 24.54 3.60
N ALA A 169 -3.68 23.29 3.20
CA ALA A 169 -2.81 22.89 2.10
C ALA A 169 -3.44 21.79 1.23
N LEU A 170 -3.01 21.71 -0.02
CA LEU A 170 -3.32 20.61 -0.92
C LEU A 170 -2.12 19.66 -0.95
N VAL A 171 -2.23 18.52 -0.28
CA VAL A 171 -1.15 17.53 -0.22
C VAL A 171 -1.35 16.49 -1.32
N GLN A 172 -0.44 16.46 -2.29
CA GLN A 172 -0.46 15.49 -3.38
C GLN A 172 0.48 14.32 -3.07
N LEU A 173 -0.08 13.11 -3.08
CA LEU A 173 0.64 11.85 -3.06
C LEU A 173 0.62 11.22 -4.45
N GLN A 174 1.71 10.53 -4.80
CA GLN A 174 1.88 9.77 -6.04
C GLN A 174 2.61 8.47 -5.73
N GLY A 175 2.29 7.42 -6.47
CA GLY A 175 2.91 6.11 -6.34
C GLY A 175 2.24 5.08 -7.23
N PHE A 176 2.48 3.82 -6.91
CA PHE A 176 1.87 2.66 -7.55
C PHE A 176 1.14 1.84 -6.48
N ILE A 177 -0.03 1.33 -6.83
CA ILE A 177 -0.73 0.34 -6.02
C ILE A 177 -0.28 -1.03 -6.53
N ASP A 178 0.33 -1.83 -5.65
CA ASP A 178 0.93 -3.13 -5.96
C ASP A 178 -0.07 -4.05 -6.68
N LEU A 179 -1.30 -4.12 -6.15
CA LEU A 179 -2.35 -4.98 -6.69
C LEU A 179 -3.74 -4.34 -6.55
N VAL A 180 -4.49 -4.32 -7.66
CA VAL A 180 -5.91 -4.00 -7.68
C VAL A 180 -6.68 -5.16 -8.27
N ILE A 181 -7.72 -5.59 -7.55
CA ILE A 181 -8.53 -6.75 -7.90
C ILE A 181 -9.97 -6.27 -8.14
N CYS A 182 -10.47 -6.57 -9.33
CA CYS A 182 -11.87 -6.42 -9.68
C CYS A 182 -12.52 -7.81 -9.70
N THR A 183 -13.62 -7.98 -8.97
CA THR A 183 -14.36 -9.24 -8.94
C THR A 183 -15.85 -9.00 -9.15
N GLU A 184 -16.58 -10.08 -9.40
CA GLU A 184 -18.03 -10.14 -9.39
C GLU A 184 -18.43 -11.01 -8.21
N ASP A 185 -19.31 -10.53 -7.34
CA ASP A 185 -19.82 -11.32 -6.23
C ASP A 185 -20.85 -12.39 -6.69
N SER A 186 -21.45 -13.10 -5.74
CA SER A 186 -22.48 -14.10 -6.03
C SER A 186 -23.79 -13.51 -6.54
N SER A 187 -24.03 -12.22 -6.32
CA SER A 187 -25.22 -11.48 -6.75
C SER A 187 -25.03 -10.78 -8.10
N GLY A 188 -23.85 -10.88 -8.71
CA GLY A 188 -23.51 -10.22 -9.97
C GLY A 188 -23.03 -8.77 -9.80
N ILE A 189 -22.75 -8.32 -8.58
CA ILE A 189 -22.26 -6.96 -8.32
C ILE A 189 -20.76 -6.92 -8.59
N ASN A 190 -20.35 -5.99 -9.45
CA ASN A 190 -18.95 -5.72 -9.73
C ASN A 190 -18.32 -4.96 -8.56
N THR A 191 -17.23 -5.50 -8.04
CA THR A 191 -16.52 -4.96 -6.89
C THR A 191 -15.07 -4.63 -7.23
N LEU A 192 -14.45 -3.82 -6.38
CA LEU A 192 -13.08 -3.35 -6.54
C LEU A 192 -12.39 -3.27 -5.16
N ARG A 193 -11.15 -3.74 -5.08
CA ARG A 193 -10.31 -3.61 -3.88
C ARG A 193 -8.85 -3.38 -4.21
N VAL A 194 -8.18 -2.71 -3.28
CA VAL A 194 -6.73 -2.71 -3.17
C VAL A 194 -6.29 -3.99 -2.46
N ALA A 195 -5.21 -4.57 -2.94
CA ALA A 195 -4.43 -5.56 -2.23
C ALA A 195 -2.96 -5.16 -2.25
N ASP A 196 -2.23 -5.58 -1.24
CA ASP A 196 -0.80 -5.38 -1.11
C ASP A 196 -0.18 -6.70 -0.64
N ILE A 197 1.02 -7.02 -1.11
CA ILE A 197 1.69 -8.27 -0.76
C ILE A 197 2.69 -7.96 0.37
N LYS A 198 2.66 -8.70 1.47
CA LYS A 198 3.62 -8.48 2.56
C LYS A 198 4.33 -9.77 2.95
N THR A 199 5.64 -9.75 3.07
CA THR A 199 6.48 -10.92 3.41
C THR A 199 6.89 -10.96 4.88
N ASP A 200 6.23 -10.15 5.72
CA ASP A 200 6.50 -10.06 7.15
C ASP A 200 6.63 -11.44 7.81
N ARG A 201 7.69 -11.58 8.60
CA ARG A 201 8.05 -12.79 9.37
C ARG A 201 8.26 -14.07 8.53
N CYS A 202 8.21 -14.00 7.20
CA CYS A 202 8.36 -15.18 6.34
C CYS A 202 9.79 -15.75 6.35
N ARG A 203 10.82 -14.94 6.64
CA ARG A 203 12.23 -15.38 6.70
C ARG A 203 12.57 -16.26 7.91
N LYS A 204 11.82 -16.15 9.03
CA LYS A 204 12.16 -16.84 10.28
C LYS A 204 11.58 -18.25 10.33
N LYS A 205 10.25 -18.33 10.37
CA LYS A 205 9.50 -19.57 10.40
C LYS A 205 8.15 -19.29 9.77
N LEU A 206 7.81 -20.04 8.74
CA LEU A 206 6.49 -19.95 8.16
C LEU A 206 5.46 -20.49 9.15
N PRO A 207 4.31 -19.82 9.32
CA PRO A 207 3.19 -20.37 10.06
C PRO A 207 2.87 -21.79 9.57
N GLU A 208 2.46 -22.67 10.48
CA GLU A 208 1.88 -23.95 10.05
C GLU A 208 0.63 -23.66 9.20
N LEU A 209 0.52 -24.33 8.06
CA LEU A 209 -0.63 -24.18 7.19
C LEU A 209 -1.86 -24.73 7.90
N GLN A 210 -2.71 -23.84 8.40
CA GLN A 210 -4.09 -24.17 8.68
C GLN A 210 -4.81 -24.18 7.33
N TYR A 211 -5.28 -25.35 6.90
CA TYR A 211 -5.95 -25.53 5.60
C TYR A 211 -7.30 -24.80 5.49
N ASP A 212 -7.73 -24.15 6.55
CA ASP A 212 -8.93 -23.32 6.53
C ASP A 212 -8.63 -21.95 5.87
N MET A 213 -8.88 -21.95 4.56
CA MET A 213 -8.83 -20.78 3.69
C MET A 213 -10.20 -20.11 3.57
N GLU A 214 -11.12 -20.28 4.52
CA GLU A 214 -12.41 -19.60 4.45
C GLU A 214 -12.30 -18.15 4.91
N GLY A 215 -12.99 -17.26 4.20
CA GLY A 215 -13.17 -15.88 4.59
C GLY A 215 -11.89 -15.05 4.57
N HIS A 216 -12.10 -13.73 4.64
CA HIS A 216 -11.01 -12.76 4.57
C HIS A 216 -10.72 -12.06 5.91
N GLU A 217 -11.53 -12.32 6.94
CA GLU A 217 -11.35 -11.68 8.24
C GLU A 217 -10.03 -12.08 8.91
N PRO A 218 -9.37 -11.16 9.65
CA PRO A 218 -8.20 -11.50 10.45
C PRO A 218 -8.61 -12.38 11.64
N ARG A 219 -7.89 -13.48 11.80
CA ARG A 219 -8.17 -14.54 12.79
C ARG A 219 -7.14 -14.61 13.90
N THR A 220 -5.91 -14.14 13.65
CA THR A 220 -4.81 -14.23 14.62
C THR A 220 -4.24 -12.86 14.97
N GLU A 221 -3.62 -12.73 16.14
CA GLU A 221 -2.90 -11.51 16.55
C GLU A 221 -1.81 -11.12 15.55
N ASN A 222 -1.17 -12.10 14.89
CA ASN A 222 -0.19 -11.83 13.85
C ASN A 222 -0.82 -11.15 12.62
N GLU A 223 -2.02 -11.56 12.22
CA GLU A 223 -2.75 -10.92 11.13
C GLU A 223 -3.21 -9.52 11.51
N PHE A 224 -3.74 -9.31 12.72
CA PHE A 224 -4.06 -7.97 13.23
C PHE A 224 -2.83 -7.05 13.27
N ALA A 225 -1.70 -7.55 13.75
CA ALA A 225 -0.44 -6.80 13.80
C ALA A 225 0.11 -6.49 12.40
N LEU A 226 -0.05 -7.41 11.45
CA LEU A 226 0.32 -7.23 10.05
C LEU A 226 -0.48 -6.08 9.42
N LEU A 227 -1.81 -6.09 9.58
CA LEU A 227 -2.68 -5.02 9.09
C LEU A 227 -2.33 -3.67 9.74
N ARG A 228 -2.10 -3.63 11.05
CA ARG A 228 -1.73 -2.36 11.74
C ARG A 228 -0.40 -1.79 11.25
N ARG A 229 0.62 -2.63 11.04
CA ARG A 229 1.95 -2.18 10.58
C ARG A 229 1.92 -1.49 9.22
N HIS A 230 1.07 -1.97 8.31
CA HIS A 230 1.00 -1.50 6.93
C HIS A 230 -0.23 -0.63 6.63
N GLY A 231 -1.02 -0.32 7.66
CA GLY A 231 -2.33 0.30 7.52
C GLY A 231 -2.34 1.68 6.88
N ILE A 232 -1.33 2.52 7.14
CA ILE A 232 -1.23 3.87 6.54
C ILE A 232 -1.01 3.79 5.03
N GLN A 233 -0.17 2.87 4.56
CA GLN A 233 0.07 2.65 3.13
C GLN A 233 -1.24 2.22 2.44
N LEU A 234 -1.93 1.23 2.99
CA LEU A 234 -3.20 0.75 2.45
C LEU A 234 -4.30 1.81 2.52
N ALA A 235 -4.31 2.68 3.54
CA ALA A 235 -5.23 3.82 3.61
C ALA A 235 -5.03 4.79 2.44
N ILE A 236 -3.77 5.05 2.05
CA ILE A 236 -3.44 5.89 0.90
C ILE A 236 -3.93 5.24 -0.38
N TYR A 237 -3.63 3.96 -0.58
CA TYR A 237 -3.99 3.23 -1.79
C TYR A 237 -5.51 3.11 -1.93
N ASP A 238 -6.22 2.74 -0.87
CA ASP A 238 -7.68 2.66 -0.86
C ASP A 238 -8.31 4.03 -1.13
N GLY A 239 -7.82 5.10 -0.51
CA GLY A 239 -8.29 6.46 -0.78
C GLY A 239 -8.08 6.89 -2.24
N ALA A 240 -6.92 6.58 -2.81
CA ALA A 240 -6.62 6.85 -4.21
C ALA A 240 -7.54 6.06 -5.16
N LEU A 241 -7.73 4.76 -4.91
CA LEU A 241 -8.58 3.92 -5.75
C LEU A 241 -10.06 4.32 -5.66
N ARG A 242 -10.55 4.69 -4.47
CA ARG A 242 -11.90 5.25 -4.29
C ARG A 242 -12.09 6.53 -5.09
N ALA A 243 -11.10 7.42 -5.08
CA ALA A 243 -11.14 8.66 -5.86
C ALA A 243 -11.12 8.40 -7.38
N MET A 244 -10.41 7.38 -7.84
CA MET A 244 -10.44 6.95 -9.25
C MET A 244 -11.80 6.35 -9.62
N ASN A 245 -12.35 5.49 -8.76
CA ASN A 245 -13.67 4.88 -8.97
C ASN A 245 -14.79 5.94 -8.98
N SER A 246 -14.72 6.97 -8.14
CA SER A 246 -15.74 8.03 -8.11
C SER A 246 -15.74 8.94 -9.34
N GLN A 247 -14.65 9.00 -10.09
CA GLN A 247 -14.55 9.71 -11.38
C GLN A 247 -15.28 8.97 -12.51
N ALA A 248 -15.54 7.67 -12.37
CA ALA A 248 -16.34 6.93 -13.33
C ALA A 248 -17.82 7.34 -13.26
N PRO A 249 -18.57 7.25 -14.38
CA PRO A 249 -20.03 7.35 -14.39
C PRO A 249 -20.66 6.40 -13.37
N GLU A 250 -21.77 6.82 -12.75
CA GLU A 250 -22.38 6.12 -11.61
C GLU A 250 -22.69 4.64 -11.92
N GLU A 251 -23.14 4.36 -13.14
CA GLU A 251 -23.49 3.04 -13.64
C GLU A 251 -22.28 2.12 -13.83
N LYS A 252 -21.08 2.71 -13.90
CA LYS A 252 -19.80 2.01 -14.08
C LYS A 252 -19.01 1.88 -12.78
N ARG A 253 -19.42 2.61 -11.73
CA ARG A 253 -18.77 2.55 -10.42
C ARG A 253 -18.91 1.16 -9.83
N ARG A 254 -17.85 0.70 -9.20
CA ARG A 254 -17.79 -0.61 -8.54
C ARG A 254 -17.99 -0.46 -7.05
N LEU A 255 -18.57 -1.49 -6.43
CA LEU A 255 -18.65 -1.57 -4.99
C LEU A 255 -17.24 -1.71 -4.42
N MET A 256 -16.85 -0.80 -3.53
CA MET A 256 -15.52 -0.82 -2.93
C MET A 256 -15.50 -1.78 -1.75
N LEU A 257 -14.79 -2.89 -1.89
CA LEU A 257 -14.55 -3.81 -0.79
C LEU A 257 -13.43 -3.29 0.13
N PRO A 258 -13.31 -3.82 1.36
CA PRO A 258 -12.18 -3.51 2.22
C PRO A 258 -10.85 -3.78 1.50
N PRO A 259 -9.82 -2.92 1.71
CA PRO A 259 -8.48 -3.25 1.27
C PRO A 259 -7.99 -4.51 1.98
N ALA A 260 -7.00 -5.18 1.42
CA ALA A 260 -6.47 -6.41 1.99
C ALA A 260 -4.95 -6.51 1.90
N ILE A 261 -4.35 -7.35 2.74
CA ILE A 261 -2.98 -7.83 2.60
C ILE A 261 -3.02 -9.28 2.12
N VAL A 262 -2.35 -9.57 1.02
CA VAL A 262 -2.04 -10.94 0.59
C VAL A 262 -0.77 -11.36 1.32
N TRP A 263 -0.87 -12.33 2.21
CA TRP A 263 0.24 -12.80 3.02
C TRP A 263 0.74 -14.16 2.52
N PRO A 264 1.90 -14.23 1.83
CA PRO A 264 2.48 -15.50 1.38
C PRO A 264 2.78 -16.46 2.53
N GLY A 265 2.94 -15.93 3.75
CA GLY A 265 3.16 -16.71 4.97
C GLY A 265 2.07 -17.75 5.22
N ASN A 266 0.82 -17.50 4.85
CA ASN A 266 -0.27 -18.48 4.96
C ASN A 266 -1.13 -18.59 3.68
N GLY A 267 -0.81 -17.84 2.63
CA GLY A 267 -1.56 -17.80 1.37
C GLY A 267 -2.87 -17.03 1.44
N ARG A 268 -3.25 -16.48 2.60
CA ARG A 268 -4.52 -15.78 2.80
C ARG A 268 -4.44 -14.35 2.26
N MET A 269 -5.57 -13.88 1.77
CA MET A 269 -5.87 -12.48 1.55
C MET A 269 -6.71 -12.00 2.73
N ILE A 270 -6.14 -11.13 3.55
CA ILE A 270 -6.68 -10.70 4.83
C ILE A 270 -7.19 -9.27 4.71
N GLU A 271 -8.49 -9.08 4.89
CA GLU A 271 -9.16 -7.79 4.76
C GLU A 271 -9.02 -6.94 6.04
N TYR A 272 -8.98 -5.62 5.84
CA TYR A 272 -9.04 -4.68 6.96
C TYR A 272 -10.47 -4.61 7.52
N PRO A 273 -10.68 -4.86 8.83
CA PRO A 273 -11.97 -4.59 9.45
C PRO A 273 -12.35 -3.10 9.31
N ASP A 274 -13.63 -2.82 9.08
CA ASP A 274 -14.13 -1.46 8.81
C ASP A 274 -13.69 -0.43 9.85
N LYS A 275 -13.79 -0.79 11.14
CA LYS A 275 -13.36 0.07 12.25
C LYS A 275 -11.86 0.38 12.17
N MET A 276 -11.03 -0.64 11.92
CA MET A 276 -9.58 -0.46 11.79
C MET A 276 -9.26 0.47 10.62
N MET A 277 -9.92 0.28 9.47
CA MET A 277 -9.71 1.13 8.30
C MET A 277 -10.17 2.58 8.55
N ALA A 278 -11.27 2.78 9.27
CA ALA A 278 -11.72 4.11 9.67
C ALA A 278 -10.69 4.83 10.57
N ASP A 279 -10.15 4.12 11.56
CA ASP A 279 -9.10 4.64 12.45
C ASP A 279 -7.84 5.04 11.65
N LEU A 280 -7.38 4.16 10.74
CA LEU A 280 -6.20 4.41 9.91
C LEU A 280 -6.37 5.60 8.95
N ARG A 281 -7.57 5.81 8.41
CA ARG A 281 -7.87 7.00 7.59
C ARG A 281 -7.82 8.29 8.42
N LEU A 282 -8.25 8.24 9.68
CA LEU A 282 -8.15 9.37 10.60
C LEU A 282 -6.69 9.66 10.95
N GLU A 283 -5.91 8.62 11.25
CA GLU A 283 -4.48 8.71 11.53
C GLU A 283 -3.70 9.28 10.33
N LEU A 284 -3.96 8.78 9.12
CA LEU A 284 -3.40 9.33 7.88
C LEU A 284 -3.71 10.83 7.74
N LYS A 285 -4.95 11.25 8.01
CA LYS A 285 -5.32 12.66 7.96
C LYS A 285 -4.50 13.49 8.94
N GLN A 286 -4.29 13.02 10.17
CA GLN A 286 -3.48 13.71 11.19
C GLN A 286 -2.01 13.80 10.76
N LEU A 287 -1.44 12.71 10.23
CA LEU A 287 -0.07 12.69 9.71
C LEU A 287 0.11 13.70 8.58
N LEU A 288 -0.84 13.78 7.65
CA LEU A 288 -0.81 14.75 6.56
C LEU A 288 -0.92 16.20 7.07
N GLN A 289 -1.71 16.45 8.12
CA GLN A 289 -1.79 17.78 8.77
C GLN A 289 -0.44 18.20 9.36
N ILE A 290 0.20 17.30 10.11
CA ILE A 290 1.50 17.55 10.73
C ILE A 290 2.55 17.82 9.64
N LYS A 291 2.64 16.95 8.64
CA LYS A 291 3.64 17.08 7.57
C LYS A 291 3.43 18.30 6.68
N ALA A 292 2.18 18.63 6.36
CA ALA A 292 1.87 19.86 5.63
C ALA A 292 2.33 21.09 6.42
N ARG A 293 2.01 21.15 7.72
CA ARG A 293 2.38 22.28 8.58
C ARG A 293 3.90 22.39 8.75
N GLU A 294 4.61 21.28 8.97
CA GLU A 294 6.07 21.23 9.03
C GLU A 294 6.71 21.78 7.76
N HIS A 295 6.24 21.34 6.59
CA HIS A 295 6.76 21.77 5.29
C HIS A 295 6.52 23.27 5.02
N LEU A 296 5.36 23.79 5.40
CA LEU A 296 5.03 25.20 5.23
C LEU A 296 5.79 26.11 6.19
N ASN A 297 6.11 25.63 7.39
CA ASN A 297 6.94 26.32 8.38
C ASN A 297 8.43 26.32 7.98
N SER A 298 8.97 25.20 7.51
CA SER A 298 10.39 25.10 7.13
C SER A 298 10.72 25.97 5.91
N GLY A 299 9.78 26.12 4.96
CA GLY A 299 9.90 27.07 3.85
C GLY A 299 9.88 28.55 4.27
N SER A 300 9.59 28.86 5.54
CA SER A 300 9.60 30.23 6.10
C SER A 300 10.92 30.59 6.82
N ASN A 301 11.82 29.61 7.01
CA ASN A 301 13.11 29.76 7.70
C ASN A 301 14.30 29.63 6.73
N SER A 302 14.29 30.33 5.59
CA SER A 302 15.56 30.64 4.93
C SER A 302 16.18 31.82 5.70
N PRO A 303 17.32 31.67 6.40
CA PRO A 303 17.93 32.79 7.07
C PRO A 303 18.30 33.82 5.99
N LEU A 304 17.81 35.04 6.16
CA LEU A 304 18.41 36.20 5.52
C LEU A 304 19.90 36.15 5.90
N ASN A 305 20.76 35.86 4.93
CA ASN A 305 22.19 36.10 5.01
C ASN A 305 22.39 37.59 5.26
N HIS A 306 22.40 38.00 6.53
CA HIS A 306 22.95 39.29 6.93
C HIS A 306 24.47 39.20 6.76
N ARG A 307 24.93 39.43 5.52
CA ARG A 307 26.25 40.03 5.32
C ARG A 307 26.15 41.46 5.86
N ASN A 308 26.61 41.66 7.09
CA ASN A 308 26.99 42.99 7.53
C ASN A 308 28.37 43.31 6.93
N PRO A 309 28.55 44.48 6.30
CA PRO A 309 29.86 44.99 5.98
C PRO A 309 30.39 45.77 7.20
N GLN A 310 31.50 45.33 7.76
CA GLN A 310 32.57 46.18 8.30
C GLN A 310 33.91 45.47 8.11
#